data_AF-A0A7S3WLK5-F1
#
_entry.id   AF-A0A7S3WLK5-F1
#
_cell.length_a   1.000
_cell.length_b   1.000
_cell.length_c   1.000
_cell.angle_alpha   90.00
_cell.angle_beta   90.00
_cell.angle_gamma   90.00
#
_symmetry.space_group_name_H-M   'P 1'
#
loop_
_entity.id
_entity.type
_entity.pdbx_description
1 polymer ?
#
loop_
_entity_poly.entity_id
_entity_poly.type
_entity_poly.pdbx_seq_one_letter_code
_entity_poly.pdbx_strand_id
1 'polypeptide(L)'
;MVDYITEARGNNRLPGIMTLGYIAAFSETLALAVVVSKGIPPLKDALINEPEDHLKAASAWSLGQIGRHSPDHARALAEADVLRRLLAVYLHQDSSEDLQTKAKRSLKSVIQKCTTLPALEPLLEAPPNILKYVVQQFAKVLPNDLNARKNFVQSGGLQKIQEVSAEAGSKLNDYINEINALYPPEIVQYYSPNYAETLIKKMDEFNPTG
;
A
#
# COMPACT_ATOMS: atom_id res chain seq x y z
N MET A 1 27.19 -2.93 -9.16
CA MET A 1 26.43 -3.34 -7.94
C MET A 1 25.05 -3.88 -8.30
N VAL A 2 24.25 -3.14 -9.07
CA VAL A 2 22.94 -3.62 -9.56
C VAL A 2 23.09 -4.92 -10.37
N ASP A 3 24.05 -4.98 -11.30
CA ASP A 3 24.33 -6.19 -12.09
C ASP A 3 24.72 -7.37 -11.20
N TYR A 4 25.53 -7.13 -10.18
CA TYR A 4 25.91 -8.16 -9.20
C TYR A 4 24.71 -8.78 -8.48
N ILE A 5 23.73 -7.97 -8.06
CA ILE A 5 22.50 -8.50 -7.45
C ILE A 5 21.66 -9.24 -8.49
N THR A 6 21.69 -8.83 -9.75
CA THR A 6 20.96 -9.53 -10.83
C THR A 6 21.57 -10.91 -11.12
N GLU A 7 22.89 -11.05 -11.03
CA GLU A 7 23.62 -12.28 -11.36
C GLU A 7 23.78 -13.23 -10.16
N ALA A 8 24.03 -12.69 -8.97
CA ALA A 8 24.24 -13.50 -7.76
C ALA A 8 22.94 -14.14 -7.26
N ARG A 9 23.06 -15.28 -6.57
CA ARG A 9 21.96 -16.02 -5.92
C ARG A 9 22.39 -16.49 -4.54
N GLY A 10 21.42 -16.75 -3.67
CA GLY A 10 21.64 -17.18 -2.29
C GLY A 10 22.55 -16.18 -1.55
N ASN A 11 23.29 -16.67 -0.55
CA ASN A 11 24.10 -15.82 0.33
C ASN A 11 25.08 -14.86 -0.37
N ASN A 12 25.55 -15.18 -1.57
CA ASN A 12 26.43 -14.28 -2.34
C ASN A 12 25.70 -13.00 -2.77
N ARG A 13 24.37 -13.01 -2.88
CA ARG A 13 23.56 -11.85 -3.26
C ARG A 13 23.40 -10.85 -2.11
N LEU A 14 23.51 -11.32 -0.86
CA LEU A 14 23.22 -10.53 0.34
C LEU A 14 24.08 -9.25 0.50
N PRO A 15 25.40 -9.27 0.28
CA PRO A 15 26.22 -8.05 0.38
C PRO A 15 25.76 -6.94 -0.58
N GLY A 16 25.33 -7.30 -1.79
CA GLY A 16 24.82 -6.34 -2.77
C GLY A 16 23.49 -5.74 -2.33
N ILE A 17 22.56 -6.57 -1.86
CA ILE A 17 21.27 -6.14 -1.31
C ILE A 17 21.50 -5.14 -0.18
N MET A 18 22.31 -5.50 0.81
CA MET A 18 22.59 -4.67 1.97
C MET A 18 23.26 -3.35 1.60
N THR A 19 24.19 -3.38 0.64
CA THR A 19 24.87 -2.17 0.17
C THR A 19 23.89 -1.16 -0.43
N LEU A 20 22.98 -1.60 -1.30
CA LEU A 20 21.95 -0.70 -1.85
C LEU A 20 21.02 -0.17 -0.75
N GLY A 21 20.64 -1.01 0.22
CA GLY A 21 19.82 -0.58 1.34
C GLY A 21 20.49 0.49 2.21
N TYR A 22 21.79 0.36 2.52
CA TYR A 22 22.52 1.37 3.28
C TYR A 22 22.75 2.67 2.50
N ILE A 23 23.05 2.57 1.20
CA ILE A 23 23.15 3.75 0.31
C ILE A 23 21.83 4.51 0.31
N ALA A 24 20.71 3.80 0.10
CA ALA A 24 19.38 4.41 0.11
C ALA A 24 18.99 4.95 1.49
N ALA A 25 19.44 4.32 2.59
CA ALA A 25 19.13 4.80 3.92
C ALA A 25 19.78 6.16 4.24
N PHE A 26 20.94 6.46 3.64
CA PHE A 26 21.76 7.61 4.00
C PHE A 26 21.16 8.97 3.60
N SER A 27 20.65 9.11 2.37
CA SER A 27 20.04 10.36 1.91
C SER A 27 19.06 10.15 0.76
N GLU A 28 18.17 11.12 0.57
CA GLU A 28 17.23 11.15 -0.55
C GLU A 28 17.96 11.12 -1.91
N THR A 29 19.04 11.91 -2.06
CA THR A 29 19.85 11.94 -3.28
C THR A 29 20.45 10.57 -3.62
N LEU A 30 20.97 9.85 -2.62
CA LEU A 30 21.53 8.52 -2.82
C LEU A 30 20.44 7.47 -3.08
N ALA A 31 19.29 7.56 -2.42
CA ALA A 31 18.14 6.72 -2.73
C ALA A 31 17.68 6.92 -4.19
N LEU A 32 17.64 8.15 -4.68
CA LEU A 32 17.31 8.44 -6.07
C LEU A 32 18.35 7.85 -7.03
N ALA A 33 19.64 7.91 -6.69
CA ALA A 33 20.69 7.27 -7.47
C ALA A 33 20.48 5.74 -7.59
N VAL A 34 20.00 5.08 -6.53
CA VAL A 34 19.63 3.65 -6.58
C VAL A 34 18.44 3.40 -7.51
N VAL A 35 17.43 4.28 -7.50
CA VAL A 35 16.28 4.20 -8.42
C VAL A 35 16.74 4.34 -9.87
N VAL A 36 17.48 5.41 -10.19
CA VAL A 36 17.97 5.71 -11.54
C VAL A 36 18.88 4.60 -12.07
N SER A 37 19.68 4.00 -11.19
CA SER A 37 20.55 2.85 -11.54
C SER A 37 19.78 1.53 -11.72
N LYS A 38 18.44 1.55 -11.69
CA LYS A 38 17.58 0.36 -11.80
C LYS A 38 17.82 -0.65 -10.67
N GLY A 39 18.02 -0.17 -9.44
CA GLY A 39 18.22 -1.03 -8.27
C GLY A 39 16.94 -1.75 -7.77
N ILE A 40 15.75 -1.22 -8.05
CA ILE A 40 14.48 -1.80 -7.57
C ILE A 40 14.20 -3.19 -8.16
N PRO A 41 14.27 -3.42 -9.49
CA PRO A 41 13.97 -4.72 -10.08
C PRO A 41 14.75 -5.91 -9.47
N PRO A 42 16.09 -5.87 -9.30
CA PRO A 42 16.80 -6.98 -8.70
C PRO A 42 16.53 -7.15 -7.20
N LEU A 43 16.24 -6.07 -6.46
CA LEU A 43 15.80 -6.17 -5.06
C LEU A 43 14.41 -6.82 -4.95
N LYS A 44 13.49 -6.50 -5.87
CA LYS A 44 12.18 -7.14 -5.95
C LYS A 44 12.31 -8.62 -6.31
N ASP A 45 13.16 -8.95 -7.28
CA ASP A 45 13.46 -10.33 -7.62
C ASP A 45 13.97 -11.11 -6.41
N ALA A 46 14.91 -10.54 -5.65
CA ALA A 46 15.42 -11.16 -4.44
C ALA A 46 14.34 -11.37 -3.35
N LEU A 47 13.41 -10.40 -3.19
CA LEU A 47 12.28 -10.52 -2.26
C LEU A 47 11.35 -11.71 -2.60
N ILE A 48 11.19 -12.03 -3.89
CA ILE A 48 10.24 -13.03 -4.36
C ILE A 48 10.90 -14.40 -4.51
N ASN A 49 12.11 -14.45 -5.08
CA ASN A 49 12.68 -15.65 -5.65
C ASN A 49 13.83 -16.25 -4.83
N GLU A 50 14.43 -15.52 -3.87
CA GLU A 50 15.41 -16.15 -2.97
C GLU A 50 14.69 -17.17 -2.06
N PRO A 51 15.27 -18.35 -1.81
CA PRO A 51 14.62 -19.34 -0.96
C PRO A 51 14.72 -18.96 0.52
N GLU A 52 15.84 -18.37 0.94
CA GLU A 52 16.07 -18.07 2.35
C GLU A 52 15.50 -16.71 2.77
N ASP A 53 14.76 -16.74 3.87
CA ASP A 53 14.04 -15.60 4.39
C ASP A 53 14.91 -14.42 4.81
N HIS A 54 16.15 -14.64 5.25
CA HIS A 54 17.04 -13.53 5.60
C HIS A 54 17.42 -12.69 4.38
N LEU A 55 17.48 -13.28 3.17
CA LEU A 55 17.68 -12.53 1.93
C LEU A 55 16.43 -11.76 1.52
N LYS A 56 15.25 -12.38 1.63
CA LYS A 56 13.97 -11.69 1.42
C LYS A 56 13.83 -10.53 2.39
N ALA A 57 14.26 -10.72 3.64
CA ALA A 57 14.16 -9.73 4.71
C ALA A 57 15.08 -8.54 4.44
N ALA A 58 16.33 -8.81 4.06
CA ALA A 58 17.28 -7.78 3.62
C ALA A 58 16.75 -7.01 2.40
N SER A 59 16.10 -7.70 1.45
CA SER A 59 15.50 -7.10 0.27
C SER A 59 14.30 -6.22 0.62
N ALA A 60 13.40 -6.71 1.47
CA ALA A 60 12.27 -5.95 1.99
C ALA A 60 12.74 -4.66 2.68
N TRP A 61 13.73 -4.78 3.58
CA TRP A 61 14.32 -3.63 4.26
C TRP A 61 14.91 -2.62 3.27
N SER A 62 15.71 -3.09 2.31
CA SER A 62 16.38 -2.22 1.32
C SER A 62 15.38 -1.48 0.44
N LEU A 63 14.32 -2.16 0.00
CA LEU A 63 13.19 -1.53 -0.72
C LEU A 63 12.52 -0.46 0.15
N GLY A 64 12.27 -0.75 1.43
CA GLY A 64 11.75 0.24 2.38
C GLY A 64 12.65 1.47 2.55
N GLN A 65 13.98 1.29 2.54
CA GLN A 65 14.93 2.41 2.59
C GLN A 65 14.85 3.32 1.37
N ILE A 66 14.59 2.74 0.18
CA ILE A 66 14.43 3.51 -1.05
C ILE A 66 13.12 4.32 -0.99
N GLY A 67 11.99 3.67 -0.74
CA GLY A 67 10.67 4.31 -0.89
C GLY A 67 10.22 5.23 0.25
N ARG A 68 10.99 5.36 1.34
CA ARG A 68 10.60 6.16 2.53
C ARG A 68 10.84 7.67 2.42
N HIS A 69 11.55 8.14 1.40
CA HIS A 69 12.01 9.54 1.35
C HIS A 69 10.92 10.49 0.87
N SER A 70 10.55 10.40 -0.41
CA SER A 70 9.63 11.33 -1.08
C SER A 70 8.63 10.61 -2.00
N PRO A 71 7.60 11.31 -2.50
CA PRO A 71 6.60 10.72 -3.39
C PRO A 71 7.18 10.07 -4.64
N ASP A 72 8.27 10.62 -5.19
CA ASP A 72 8.90 10.08 -6.39
C ASP A 72 9.56 8.72 -6.13
N HIS A 73 10.15 8.53 -4.94
CA HIS A 73 10.70 7.25 -4.52
C HIS A 73 9.60 6.20 -4.31
N ALA A 74 8.51 6.59 -3.63
CA ALA A 74 7.38 5.70 -3.42
C ALA A 74 6.69 5.33 -4.74
N ARG A 75 6.60 6.27 -5.70
CA ARG A 75 6.11 6.02 -7.06
C ARG A 75 6.95 4.98 -7.77
N ALA A 76 8.28 5.09 -7.72
CA ALA A 76 9.17 4.11 -8.35
C ALA A 76 8.95 2.68 -7.80
N LEU A 77 8.68 2.54 -6.50
CA LEU A 77 8.33 1.24 -5.91
C LEU A 77 6.92 0.78 -6.32
N ALA A 78 5.96 1.69 -6.38
CA ALA A 78 4.58 1.41 -6.77
C ALA A 78 4.49 0.90 -8.22
N GLU A 79 5.14 1.59 -9.16
CA GLU A 79 5.21 1.21 -10.57
C GLU A 79 5.93 -0.14 -10.76
N ALA A 80 6.90 -0.45 -9.91
CA ALA A 80 7.60 -1.73 -9.92
C ALA A 80 6.82 -2.87 -9.24
N ASP A 81 5.59 -2.65 -8.78
CA ASP A 81 4.75 -3.61 -8.07
C ASP A 81 5.27 -4.04 -6.68
N VAL A 82 6.12 -3.25 -6.04
CA VAL A 82 6.79 -3.66 -4.79
C VAL A 82 5.82 -3.75 -3.62
N LEU A 83 4.84 -2.84 -3.52
CA LEU A 83 3.90 -2.77 -2.40
C LEU A 83 3.07 -4.04 -2.25
N ARG A 84 2.53 -4.59 -3.35
CA ARG A 84 1.79 -5.86 -3.32
C ARG A 84 2.67 -7.04 -2.91
N ARG A 85 3.93 -7.07 -3.36
CA ARG A 85 4.89 -8.14 -3.01
C ARG A 85 5.28 -8.10 -1.54
N LEU A 86 5.52 -6.90 -1.00
CA LEU A 86 5.76 -6.72 0.43
C LEU A 86 4.55 -7.16 1.27
N LEU A 87 3.33 -6.86 0.83
CA LEU A 87 2.11 -7.32 1.51
C LEU A 87 1.98 -8.85 1.47
N ALA A 88 2.20 -9.47 0.30
CA ALA A 88 2.14 -10.92 0.15
C ALA A 88 3.13 -11.63 1.09
N VAL A 89 4.37 -11.15 1.15
CA VAL A 89 5.40 -11.71 2.03
C VAL A 89 5.08 -11.47 3.51
N TYR A 90 4.51 -10.31 3.85
CA TYR A 90 4.04 -10.03 5.22
C TYR A 90 2.93 -10.98 5.67
N LEU A 91 2.03 -11.38 4.77
CA LEU A 91 0.89 -12.25 5.08
C LEU A 91 1.19 -13.74 4.99
N HIS A 92 2.31 -14.12 4.37
CA HIS A 92 2.67 -15.52 4.21
C HIS A 92 2.98 -16.17 5.58
N GLN A 93 2.32 -17.28 5.88
CA GLN A 93 2.40 -17.94 7.20
C GLN A 93 3.81 -18.51 7.46
N ASP A 94 4.49 -18.96 6.41
CA ASP A 94 5.85 -19.50 6.52
C ASP A 94 6.94 -18.42 6.54
N SER A 95 6.58 -17.14 6.42
CA SER A 95 7.55 -16.06 6.56
C SER A 95 8.01 -15.95 8.02
N SER A 96 9.32 -15.93 8.21
CA SER A 96 9.98 -15.64 9.47
C SER A 96 9.55 -14.29 10.06
N GLU A 97 9.64 -14.18 11.38
CA GLU A 97 9.29 -12.97 12.13
C GLU A 97 10.08 -11.73 11.66
N ASP A 98 11.37 -11.89 11.36
CA ASP A 98 12.22 -10.81 10.85
C ASP A 98 11.76 -10.33 9.47
N LEU A 99 11.42 -11.26 8.57
CA LEU A 99 10.88 -10.95 7.25
C LEU A 99 9.55 -10.20 7.36
N GLN A 100 8.61 -10.72 8.14
CA GLN A 100 7.31 -10.06 8.38
C GLN A 100 7.50 -8.67 8.99
N THR A 101 8.41 -8.52 9.95
CA THR A 101 8.69 -7.23 10.61
C THR A 101 9.26 -6.22 9.63
N LYS A 102 10.24 -6.60 8.81
CA LYS A 102 10.85 -5.72 7.81
C LYS A 102 9.88 -5.39 6.67
N ALA A 103 9.09 -6.35 6.20
CA ALA A 103 8.05 -6.12 5.21
C ALA A 103 6.99 -5.13 5.71
N LYS A 104 6.46 -5.34 6.92
CA LYS A 104 5.50 -4.43 7.57
C LYS A 104 6.05 -3.02 7.76
N ARG A 105 7.30 -2.87 8.25
CA ARG A 105 7.91 -1.55 8.41
C ARG A 105 8.08 -0.84 7.08
N SER A 106 8.51 -1.57 6.06
CA SER A 106 8.72 -1.04 4.70
C SER A 106 7.40 -0.62 4.06
N LEU A 107 6.35 -1.43 4.17
CA LEU A 107 5.00 -1.06 3.72
C LEU A 107 4.57 0.27 4.33
N LYS A 108 4.63 0.39 5.66
CA LYS A 108 4.20 1.62 6.36
C LYS A 108 4.94 2.85 5.86
N SER A 109 6.27 2.79 5.77
CA SER A 109 7.06 3.95 5.36
C SER A 109 6.83 4.35 3.90
N VAL A 110 6.63 3.37 3.01
CA VAL A 110 6.41 3.64 1.58
C VAL A 110 4.99 4.13 1.32
N ILE A 111 3.98 3.52 1.95
CA ILE A 111 2.56 3.93 1.84
C ILE A 111 2.40 5.41 2.21
N GLN A 112 3.00 5.85 3.32
CA GLN A 112 2.91 7.24 3.79
C GLN A 112 3.52 8.28 2.85
N LYS A 113 4.30 7.85 1.85
CA LYS A 113 4.88 8.71 0.81
C LYS A 113 4.20 8.52 -0.55
N CYS A 114 3.46 7.44 -0.76
CA CYS A 114 2.89 7.08 -2.06
C CYS A 114 1.72 8.00 -2.44
N THR A 115 1.86 8.72 -3.55
CA THR A 115 0.75 9.50 -4.16
C THR A 115 0.13 8.78 -5.36
N THR A 116 0.64 7.60 -5.73
CA THR A 116 0.12 6.76 -6.81
C THR A 116 -1.02 5.89 -6.28
N LEU A 117 -2.20 6.49 -6.14
CA LEU A 117 -3.36 5.87 -5.49
C LEU A 117 -3.81 4.52 -6.09
N PRO A 118 -3.80 4.30 -7.42
CA PRO A 118 -4.17 2.99 -7.98
C PRO A 118 -3.27 1.84 -7.48
N ALA A 119 -2.02 2.11 -7.11
CA ALA A 119 -1.13 1.10 -6.55
C ALA A 119 -1.42 0.78 -5.07
N LEU A 120 -2.17 1.64 -4.37
CA LEU A 120 -2.59 1.44 -2.98
C LEU A 120 -3.93 0.72 -2.87
N GLU A 121 -4.79 0.77 -3.89
CA GLU A 121 -6.12 0.13 -3.84
C GLU A 121 -6.07 -1.39 -3.56
N PRO A 122 -5.12 -2.18 -4.12
CA PRO A 122 -5.00 -3.60 -3.77
C PRO A 122 -4.64 -3.83 -2.30
N LEU A 123 -4.14 -2.82 -1.59
CA LEU A 123 -3.79 -2.92 -0.17
C LEU A 123 -4.97 -2.58 0.76
N LEU A 124 -6.15 -2.25 0.22
CA LEU A 124 -7.37 -2.08 1.04
C LEU A 124 -7.85 -3.40 1.67
N GLU A 125 -7.35 -4.55 1.20
CA GLU A 125 -7.57 -5.87 1.78
C GLU A 125 -6.53 -6.25 2.86
N ALA A 126 -5.60 -5.34 3.16
CA ALA A 126 -4.57 -5.58 4.17
C ALA A 126 -5.17 -5.66 5.59
N PRO A 127 -4.50 -6.33 6.54
CA PRO A 127 -4.94 -6.38 7.93
C PRO A 127 -4.95 -4.99 8.58
N PRO A 128 -5.73 -4.78 9.66
CA PRO A 128 -5.96 -3.46 10.27
C PRO A 128 -4.69 -2.65 10.60
N ASN A 129 -3.62 -3.35 10.96
CA ASN A 129 -2.34 -2.74 11.33
C ASN A 129 -1.54 -2.17 10.15
N ILE A 130 -1.90 -2.50 8.91
CA ILE A 130 -1.42 -1.91 7.65
C ILE A 130 -2.52 -1.03 7.03
N LEU A 131 -3.77 -1.51 7.01
CA LEU A 131 -4.92 -0.85 6.40
C LEU A 131 -5.08 0.60 6.84
N LYS A 132 -4.88 0.88 8.14
CA LYS A 132 -4.97 2.26 8.66
C LYS A 132 -4.04 3.25 7.95
N TYR A 133 -2.87 2.80 7.50
CA TYR A 133 -1.92 3.66 6.78
C TYR A 133 -2.33 3.85 5.32
N VAL A 134 -2.95 2.83 4.72
CA VAL A 134 -3.51 2.89 3.37
C VAL A 134 -4.66 3.89 3.33
N VAL A 135 -5.63 3.73 4.22
CA VAL A 135 -6.80 4.63 4.32
C VAL A 135 -6.36 6.05 4.70
N GLN A 136 -5.43 6.21 5.64
CA GLN A 136 -4.84 7.51 5.95
C GLN A 136 -4.25 8.20 4.71
N GLN A 137 -3.55 7.45 3.86
CA GLN A 137 -2.93 8.02 2.67
C GLN A 137 -3.97 8.43 1.63
N PHE A 138 -5.03 7.65 1.44
CA PHE A 138 -6.17 8.06 0.61
C PHE A 138 -6.81 9.36 1.13
N ALA A 139 -7.11 9.43 2.43
CA ALA A 139 -7.68 10.63 3.07
C ALA A 139 -6.81 11.88 2.87
N LYS A 140 -5.49 11.73 2.85
CA LYS A 140 -4.54 12.82 2.63
C LYS A 140 -4.43 13.27 1.18
N VAL A 141 -4.46 12.35 0.21
CA VAL A 141 -4.16 12.65 -1.19
C VAL A 141 -5.40 13.02 -2.00
N LEU A 142 -6.52 12.30 -1.79
CA LEU A 142 -7.77 12.52 -2.54
C LEU A 142 -8.30 13.96 -2.50
N PRO A 143 -8.23 14.72 -1.39
CA PRO A 143 -8.72 16.11 -1.38
C PRO A 143 -8.04 17.01 -2.42
N ASN A 144 -6.79 16.69 -2.77
CA ASN A 144 -5.93 17.51 -3.62
C ASN A 144 -5.89 17.04 -5.09
N ASP A 145 -6.56 15.93 -5.42
CA ASP A 145 -6.55 15.34 -6.77
C ASP A 145 -7.97 14.95 -7.22
N LEU A 146 -8.59 15.81 -8.03
CA LEU A 146 -9.92 15.60 -8.61
C LEU A 146 -9.99 14.36 -9.50
N ASN A 147 -8.94 14.09 -10.28
CA ASN A 147 -8.91 12.94 -11.18
C ASN A 147 -8.81 11.65 -10.36
N ALA A 148 -7.96 11.63 -9.33
CA ALA A 148 -7.85 10.50 -8.45
C ALA A 148 -9.15 10.22 -7.68
N ARG A 149 -9.90 11.26 -7.25
CA ARG A 149 -11.24 11.08 -6.66
C ARG A 149 -12.21 10.38 -7.59
N LYS A 150 -12.30 10.84 -8.85
CA LYS A 150 -13.18 10.21 -9.83
C LYS A 150 -12.77 8.76 -10.09
N ASN A 151 -11.47 8.53 -10.29
CA ASN A 151 -10.93 7.19 -10.54
C ASN A 151 -11.17 6.25 -9.36
N PHE A 152 -11.04 6.73 -8.12
CA PHE A 152 -11.25 5.94 -6.90
C PHE A 152 -12.67 5.41 -6.75
N VAL A 153 -13.66 6.15 -7.28
CA VAL A 153 -15.05 5.64 -7.34
C VAL A 153 -15.17 4.61 -8.46
N GLN A 154 -14.64 4.91 -9.64
CA GLN A 154 -14.76 4.04 -10.82
C GLN A 154 -14.02 2.70 -10.69
N SER A 155 -12.94 2.66 -9.92
CA SER A 155 -12.18 1.44 -9.62
C SER A 155 -12.78 0.58 -8.52
N GLY A 156 -13.84 1.05 -7.85
CA GLY A 156 -14.42 0.39 -6.67
C GLY A 156 -13.67 0.67 -5.38
N GLY A 157 -12.70 1.59 -5.36
CA GLY A 157 -11.99 2.00 -4.15
C GLY A 157 -12.92 2.54 -3.06
N LEU A 158 -13.89 3.40 -3.41
CA LEU A 158 -14.87 3.92 -2.46
C LEU A 158 -15.76 2.81 -1.87
N GLN A 159 -16.13 1.81 -2.69
CA GLN A 159 -16.88 0.65 -2.22
C GLN A 159 -16.07 -0.13 -1.17
N LYS A 160 -14.81 -0.43 -1.48
CA LYS A 160 -13.92 -1.10 -0.53
C LYS A 160 -13.77 -0.32 0.79
N ILE A 161 -13.80 1.01 0.75
CA ILE A 161 -13.81 1.85 1.97
C ILE A 161 -15.07 1.63 2.81
N GLN A 162 -16.25 1.50 2.19
CA GLN A 162 -17.49 1.24 2.93
C GLN A 162 -17.52 -0.16 3.56
N GLU A 163 -16.78 -1.11 3.00
CA GLU A 163 -16.64 -2.47 3.51
C GLU A 163 -15.64 -2.56 4.69
N VAL A 164 -14.85 -1.50 4.95
CA VAL A 164 -13.90 -1.50 6.07
C VAL A 164 -14.62 -1.42 7.42
N SER A 165 -14.51 -2.49 8.21
CA SER A 165 -14.95 -2.48 9.60
C SER A 165 -13.97 -1.68 10.48
N ALA A 166 -14.44 -0.56 11.02
CA ALA A 166 -13.68 0.28 11.95
C ALA A 166 -14.50 0.59 13.21
N GLU A 167 -13.87 0.47 14.38
CA GLU A 167 -14.50 0.85 15.65
C GLU A 167 -14.78 2.36 15.67
N ALA A 168 -15.98 2.74 16.15
CA ALA A 168 -16.38 4.13 16.25
C ALA A 168 -15.42 4.92 17.15
N GLY A 169 -14.95 6.08 16.68
CA GLY A 169 -13.95 6.90 17.39
C GLY A 169 -12.49 6.43 17.22
N SER A 170 -12.24 5.34 16.49
CA SER A 170 -10.88 4.96 16.12
C SER A 170 -10.32 5.88 15.03
N LYS A 171 -8.98 6.00 14.95
CA LYS A 171 -8.32 6.77 13.87
C LYS A 171 -8.67 6.26 12.47
N LEU A 172 -8.91 4.96 12.32
CA LEU A 172 -9.32 4.39 11.05
C LEU A 172 -10.72 4.91 10.66
N ASN A 173 -11.65 4.97 11.63
CA ASN A 173 -12.97 5.54 11.41
C ASN A 173 -12.90 7.03 11.07
N ASP A 174 -12.04 7.81 11.73
CA ASP A 174 -11.78 9.23 11.38
C ASP A 174 -11.39 9.36 9.89
N TYR A 175 -10.44 8.56 9.41
CA TYR A 175 -9.99 8.63 8.00
C TYR A 175 -11.08 8.18 7.01
N ILE A 176 -11.90 7.20 7.37
CA ILE A 176 -13.04 6.79 6.54
C ILE A 176 -14.04 7.95 6.42
N ASN A 177 -14.33 8.64 7.52
CA ASN A 177 -15.22 9.80 7.52
C ASN A 177 -14.66 10.96 6.68
N GLU A 178 -13.34 11.23 6.78
CA GLU A 178 -12.65 12.21 5.94
C GLU A 178 -12.79 11.89 4.44
N ILE A 179 -12.62 10.62 4.05
CA ILE A 179 -12.80 10.19 2.65
C ILE A 179 -14.26 10.33 2.22
N ASN A 180 -15.20 9.90 3.05
CA ASN A 180 -16.64 9.98 2.75
C ASN A 180 -17.10 11.43 2.54
N ALA A 181 -16.55 12.38 3.29
CA ALA A 181 -16.85 13.80 3.15
C ALA A 181 -16.40 14.42 1.80
N LEU A 182 -15.59 13.70 1.01
CA LEU A 182 -15.16 14.14 -0.33
C LEU A 182 -16.20 13.86 -1.43
N TYR A 183 -17.24 13.08 -1.12
CA TYR A 183 -18.23 12.61 -2.07
C TYR A 183 -19.66 13.01 -1.63
N PRO A 184 -20.59 13.22 -2.59
CA PRO A 184 -22.00 13.41 -2.28
C PRO A 184 -22.54 12.25 -1.42
N PRO A 185 -23.40 12.53 -0.41
CA PRO A 185 -23.96 11.50 0.47
C PRO A 185 -24.65 10.35 -0.28
N GLU A 186 -25.27 10.64 -1.42
CA GLU A 186 -25.95 9.65 -2.26
C GLU A 186 -24.97 8.63 -2.85
N ILE A 187 -23.76 9.08 -3.24
CA ILE A 187 -22.71 8.19 -3.73
C ILE A 187 -22.19 7.30 -2.60
N VAL A 188 -21.95 7.87 -1.42
CA VAL A 188 -21.49 7.09 -0.25
C VAL A 188 -22.55 6.06 0.17
N GLN A 189 -23.82 6.46 0.20
CA GLN A 189 -24.94 5.57 0.51
C GLN A 189 -25.06 4.44 -0.53
N TYR A 190 -24.97 4.74 -1.82
CA TYR A 190 -25.05 3.74 -2.88
C TYR A 190 -24.07 2.57 -2.67
N TYR A 191 -22.85 2.86 -2.20
CA TYR A 191 -21.81 1.86 -1.94
C TYR A 191 -21.83 1.29 -0.52
N SER A 192 -22.73 1.74 0.37
CA SER A 192 -22.81 1.24 1.74
C SER A 192 -23.40 -0.18 1.76
N PRO A 193 -22.79 -1.15 2.49
CA PRO A 193 -23.19 -2.57 2.45
C PRO A 193 -24.69 -2.83 2.69
N ASN A 194 -25.33 -2.04 3.55
CA ASN A 194 -26.72 -2.23 3.97
C ASN A 194 -27.71 -1.33 3.22
N TYR A 195 -27.28 -0.66 2.16
CA TYR A 195 -28.14 0.30 1.46
C TYR A 195 -29.28 -0.37 0.72
N ALA A 196 -29.03 -1.51 0.06
CA ALA A 196 -30.07 -2.27 -0.62
C ALA A 196 -31.18 -2.71 0.35
N GLU A 197 -30.83 -3.21 1.53
CA GLU A 197 -31.80 -3.59 2.57
C GLU A 197 -32.60 -2.39 3.07
N THR A 198 -31.94 -1.24 3.20
CA THR A 198 -32.60 0.02 3.59
C THR A 198 -33.62 0.46 2.53
N LEU A 199 -33.33 0.27 1.24
CA LEU A 199 -34.27 0.57 0.15
C LEU A 199 -35.46 -0.40 0.14
N ILE A 200 -35.23 -1.69 0.36
CA ILE A 200 -36.31 -2.69 0.47
C ILE A 200 -37.25 -2.33 1.61
N LYS A 201 -36.72 -2.01 2.79
CA LYS A 201 -37.52 -1.58 3.94
C LYS A 201 -38.36 -0.34 3.63
N LYS A 202 -37.77 0.66 2.96
CA LYS A 202 -38.49 1.87 2.54
C LYS A 202 -39.58 1.57 1.52
N MET A 203 -39.37 0.58 0.64
CA MET A 203 -40.39 0.14 -0.33
C MET A 203 -41.56 -0.54 0.38
N ASP A 204 -41.30 -1.37 1.39
CA ASP A 204 -42.34 -2.02 2.18
C ASP A 204 -43.17 -1.01 3.00
N GLU A 205 -42.54 0.09 3.44
CA GLU A 205 -43.19 1.19 4.17
C GLU A 205 -43.90 2.21 3.25
N PHE A 206 -43.67 2.16 1.93
CA PHE A 206 -44.22 3.12 0.98
C PHE A 206 -45.67 2.78 0.61
N ASN A 207 -46.61 3.62 1.04
CA ASN A 207 -48.02 3.52 0.65
C ASN A 207 -48.35 4.54 -0.47
N PRO A 208 -48.46 4.12 -1.75
CA PRO A 208 -48.69 5.02 -2.87
C PRO A 208 -50.08 5.68 -2.91
N THR A 209 -50.98 5.31 -2.00
CA THR A 209 -52.39 5.75 -1.98
C THR A 209 -52.81 6.41 -0.67
N GLY A 210 -51.85 6.86 0.15
CA GLY A 210 -52.09 7.64 1.37
C GLY A 210 -52.09 9.15 1.16
#